data_AF-A0A7S1WFS5-F1
#
_entry.id   AF-A0A7S1WFS5-F1
#
_cell.length_a   1.000
_cell.length_b   1.000
_cell.length_c   1.000
_cell.angle_alpha   90.00
_cell.angle_beta   90.00
_cell.angle_gamma   90.00
#
_symmetry.space_group_name_H-M   'P 1'
#
loop_
_entity.id
_entity.type
_entity.pdbx_description
1 polymer ?
#
loop_
_entity_poly.entity_id
_entity_poly.type
_entity_poly.pdbx_seq_one_letter_code
_entity_poly.pdbx_strand_id
1 'polypeptide(L)'
;ANWLFPTWMGFPEVPVTPSEILAFEPKTGQFLWRYVAPPYDRMQPMGDEEGHFFRTYDPERSICLPAMWASPTTSGDGTTYVARSDGRLYAVRDANGDGIVAGEEEVATFWTGAGALHPGTAFSPNLMAMATCDSLFVFRRQ
;
A
#
# COMPACT_ATOMS: atom_id res chain seq x y z
N ALA A 1 -26.11 18.13 -28.20
CA ALA A 1 -25.01 19.10 -28.09
C ALA A 1 -23.79 18.37 -27.52
N ASN A 2 -23.02 17.69 -28.38
CA ASN A 2 -21.86 16.88 -27.98
C ASN A 2 -20.59 17.40 -28.67
N TRP A 3 -20.27 18.69 -28.48
CA TRP A 3 -19.22 19.39 -29.22
C TRP A 3 -18.08 19.92 -28.33
N LEU A 4 -17.72 19.25 -27.23
CA LEU A 4 -16.67 19.80 -26.35
C LEU A 4 -15.43 18.93 -26.12
N PHE A 5 -15.31 17.71 -26.67
CA PHE A 5 -14.07 16.95 -26.52
C PHE A 5 -13.65 16.26 -27.82
N PRO A 6 -12.53 16.66 -28.43
CA PRO A 6 -11.95 15.94 -29.56
C PRO A 6 -11.46 14.57 -29.12
N THR A 7 -11.81 13.51 -29.87
CA THR A 7 -11.43 12.11 -29.59
C THR A 7 -9.93 11.82 -29.65
N TRP A 8 -9.10 12.78 -30.10
CA TRP A 8 -7.64 12.69 -30.11
C TRP A 8 -6.98 13.27 -28.84
N MET A 9 -7.73 14.02 -28.02
CA MET A 9 -7.36 14.26 -26.64
C MET A 9 -7.81 13.03 -25.86
N GLY A 10 -7.05 11.92 -25.97
CA GLY A 10 -7.21 10.82 -25.03
C GLY A 10 -7.13 11.41 -23.63
N PHE A 11 -8.10 11.09 -22.78
CA PHE A 11 -7.88 11.27 -21.34
C PHE A 11 -6.57 10.55 -21.02
N PRO A 12 -5.61 11.17 -20.30
CA PRO A 12 -4.38 10.49 -19.97
C PRO A 12 -4.76 9.16 -19.30
N GLU A 13 -4.42 8.04 -19.95
CA GLU A 13 -4.62 6.72 -19.37
C GLU A 13 -3.86 6.70 -18.05
N VAL A 14 -4.56 6.37 -16.96
CA VAL A 14 -3.92 6.30 -15.66
C VAL A 14 -2.91 5.15 -15.73
N PRO A 15 -1.62 5.39 -15.46
CA PRO A 15 -0.60 4.37 -15.64
C PRO A 15 -0.88 3.19 -14.70
N VAL A 16 -1.19 2.04 -15.28
CA VAL A 16 -1.41 0.80 -14.54
C VAL A 16 -0.06 0.17 -14.22
N THR A 17 0.32 0.18 -12.94
CA THR A 17 1.61 -0.36 -12.50
C THR A 17 1.41 -1.69 -11.78
N PRO A 18 1.89 -2.82 -12.35
CA PRO A 18 1.85 -4.10 -11.65
C PRO A 18 2.75 -4.06 -10.42
N SER A 19 2.42 -4.85 -9.41
CA SER A 19 3.16 -4.83 -8.15
C SER A 19 3.08 -6.17 -7.43
N GLU A 20 4.20 -6.57 -6.84
CA GLU A 20 4.31 -7.85 -6.14
C GLU A 20 5.11 -7.69 -4.84
N ILE A 21 4.83 -8.55 -3.87
CA ILE A 21 5.64 -8.75 -2.67
C ILE A 21 6.29 -10.11 -2.80
N LEU A 22 7.62 -10.15 -2.68
CA LEU A 22 8.42 -11.36 -2.82
C LEU A 22 9.18 -11.64 -1.53
N ALA A 23 9.27 -12.92 -1.16
CA ALA A 23 10.12 -13.37 -0.06
C ALA A 23 11.20 -14.31 -0.54
N PHE A 24 12.39 -14.15 0.06
CA PHE A 24 13.58 -14.93 -0.25
C PHE A 24 14.24 -15.40 1.04
N GLU A 25 14.90 -16.56 0.98
CA GLU A 25 15.76 -17.01 2.05
C GLU A 25 16.96 -16.05 2.18
N PRO A 26 17.23 -15.47 3.36
CA PRO A 26 18.22 -14.40 3.51
C PRO A 26 19.67 -14.84 3.25
N LYS A 27 19.97 -16.15 3.39
CA LYS A 27 21.33 -16.67 3.21
C LYS A 27 21.63 -17.10 1.78
N THR A 28 20.65 -17.68 1.09
CA THR A 28 20.84 -18.28 -0.24
C THR A 28 20.24 -17.44 -1.36
N GLY A 29 19.28 -16.56 -1.03
CA GLY A 29 18.45 -15.87 -2.02
C GLY A 29 17.42 -16.79 -2.68
N GLN A 30 17.19 -18.00 -2.17
CA GLN A 30 16.17 -18.90 -2.72
C GLN A 30 14.78 -18.27 -2.56
N PHE A 31 13.99 -18.29 -3.63
CA PHE A 31 12.60 -17.85 -3.61
C PHE A 31 11.78 -18.70 -2.63
N LEU A 32 10.97 -18.03 -1.81
CA LEU A 32 10.06 -18.67 -0.86
C LEU A 32 8.63 -18.58 -1.35
N TRP A 33 8.10 -17.36 -1.46
CA TRP A 33 6.72 -17.11 -1.84
C TRP A 33 6.54 -15.75 -2.51
N ARG A 34 5.41 -15.57 -3.20
CA ARG A 34 5.00 -14.29 -3.78
C ARG A 34 3.54 -13.96 -3.48
N TYR A 35 3.26 -12.68 -3.36
CA TYR A 35 1.91 -12.11 -3.43
C TYR A 35 1.84 -11.13 -4.60
N VAL A 36 0.84 -11.26 -5.46
CA VAL A 36 0.57 -10.30 -6.54
C VAL A 36 -0.51 -9.33 -6.06
N ALA A 37 -0.13 -8.08 -5.84
CA ALA A 37 -1.07 -7.05 -5.41
C ALA A 37 -1.93 -6.59 -6.61
N PRO A 38 -3.13 -6.06 -6.35
CA PRO A 38 -3.90 -5.38 -7.39
C PRO A 38 -3.04 -4.31 -8.08
N PRO A 39 -3.13 -4.16 -9.41
CA PRO A 39 -2.40 -3.12 -10.12
C PRO A 39 -2.68 -1.74 -9.51
N TYR A 40 -1.65 -0.89 -9.45
CA TYR A 40 -1.85 0.49 -9.06
C TYR A 40 -2.43 1.25 -10.24
N ASP A 41 -3.59 1.87 -10.08
CA ASP A 41 -4.38 2.49 -11.14
C ASP A 41 -4.72 3.96 -10.83
N ARG A 42 -3.82 4.64 -10.10
CA ARG A 42 -4.01 6.03 -9.65
C ARG A 42 -2.92 6.95 -10.18
N MET A 43 -3.25 8.23 -10.34
CA MET A 43 -2.32 9.27 -10.78
C MET A 43 -1.42 9.75 -9.63
N GLN A 44 -1.96 9.80 -8.42
CA GLN A 44 -1.23 10.17 -7.20
C GLN A 44 -1.59 9.21 -6.06
N PRO A 45 -0.81 9.20 -4.97
CA PRO A 45 -1.12 8.41 -3.78
C PRO A 45 -2.47 8.76 -3.17
N MET A 46 -3.08 7.77 -2.54
CA MET A 46 -4.28 7.97 -1.75
C MET A 46 -4.10 9.09 -0.73
N GLY A 47 -5.13 9.92 -0.57
CA GLY A 47 -5.10 11.11 0.28
C GLY A 47 -4.47 12.34 -0.40
N ASP A 48 -3.50 12.15 -1.29
CA ASP A 48 -3.01 13.25 -2.14
C ASP A 48 -4.01 13.57 -3.26
N GLU A 49 -4.56 12.55 -3.95
CA GLU A 49 -5.58 12.76 -4.99
C GLU A 49 -6.87 13.37 -4.41
N GLU A 50 -7.41 12.76 -3.36
CA GLU A 50 -8.65 13.18 -2.72
C GLU A 50 -8.50 14.53 -2.01
N GLY A 51 -7.31 14.80 -1.47
CA GLY A 51 -6.97 16.02 -0.77
C GLY A 51 -6.49 17.16 -1.66
N HIS A 52 -6.22 16.92 -2.95
CA HIS A 52 -5.50 17.85 -3.82
C HIS A 52 -6.09 19.27 -3.81
N PHE A 53 -7.42 19.38 -3.96
CA PHE A 53 -8.10 20.67 -4.02
C PHE A 53 -7.92 21.48 -2.73
N PHE A 54 -8.03 20.84 -1.56
CA PHE A 54 -7.93 21.52 -0.27
C PHE A 54 -6.48 21.80 0.13
N ARG A 55 -5.56 20.86 -0.15
CA ARG A 55 -4.12 20.99 0.15
C ARG A 55 -3.44 22.07 -0.66
N THR A 56 -3.91 22.35 -1.88
CA THR A 56 -3.34 23.43 -2.70
C THR A 56 -3.46 24.81 -2.04
N TYR A 57 -4.43 24.99 -1.13
CA TYR A 57 -4.61 26.23 -0.36
C TYR A 57 -4.01 26.17 1.05
N ASP A 58 -3.47 25.01 1.46
CA ASP A 58 -2.76 24.85 2.72
C ASP A 58 -1.27 25.18 2.51
N PRO A 59 -0.74 26.25 3.14
CA PRO A 59 0.66 26.65 2.97
C PRO A 59 1.65 25.66 3.60
N GLU A 60 1.21 24.79 4.51
CA GLU A 60 2.10 23.90 5.27
C GLU A 60 2.39 22.60 4.52
N ARG A 61 1.39 22.04 3.82
CA ARG A 61 1.57 20.78 3.08
C ARG A 61 0.62 20.62 1.91
N SER A 62 1.08 21.03 0.74
CA SER A 62 0.32 20.89 -0.50
C SER A 62 0.28 19.47 -1.08
N ILE A 63 1.25 18.61 -0.74
CA ILE A 63 1.32 17.22 -1.22
C ILE A 63 2.20 16.35 -0.29
N CYS A 64 1.92 15.05 -0.19
CA CYS A 64 2.72 14.09 0.57
C CYS A 64 3.78 13.37 -0.28
N LEU A 65 3.38 12.84 -1.44
CA LEU A 65 4.20 11.99 -2.32
C LEU A 65 4.94 10.84 -1.59
N PRO A 66 4.23 9.94 -0.89
CA PRO A 66 4.85 8.80 -0.25
C PRO A 66 5.48 7.81 -1.25
N ALA A 67 6.41 6.99 -0.75
CA ALA A 67 6.93 5.85 -1.50
C ALA A 67 5.81 4.87 -1.83
N MET A 68 5.85 4.26 -3.03
CA MET A 68 4.82 3.32 -3.50
C MET A 68 4.52 2.20 -2.51
N TRP A 69 5.56 1.68 -1.86
CA TRP A 69 5.47 0.73 -0.76
C TRP A 69 6.27 1.24 0.43
N ALA A 70 5.73 1.05 1.63
CA ALA A 70 6.45 1.18 2.87
C ALA A 70 7.43 0.01 3.06
N SER A 71 8.39 0.17 3.97
CA SER A 71 9.29 -0.92 4.34
C SER A 71 8.49 -2.10 4.90
N PRO A 72 8.68 -3.33 4.42
CA PRO A 72 7.97 -4.49 4.94
C PRO A 72 8.38 -4.76 6.39
N THR A 73 7.44 -5.25 7.21
CA THR A 73 7.72 -5.68 8.58
C THR A 73 7.11 -7.04 8.84
N THR A 74 7.91 -8.01 9.24
CA THR A 74 7.45 -9.37 9.53
C THR A 74 7.28 -9.55 11.04
N SER A 75 6.06 -9.94 11.44
CA SER A 75 5.72 -10.28 12.82
C SER A 75 6.29 -11.65 13.22
N GLY A 76 6.39 -11.93 14.52
CA GLY A 76 6.94 -13.18 15.05
C GLY A 76 6.14 -14.43 14.71
N ASP A 77 4.90 -14.27 14.24
CA ASP A 77 4.06 -15.36 13.73
C ASP A 77 4.24 -15.60 12.22
N GLY A 78 5.07 -14.79 11.54
CA GLY A 78 5.39 -14.94 10.13
C GLY A 78 4.52 -14.12 9.17
N THR A 79 3.54 -13.36 9.66
CA THR A 79 2.81 -12.41 8.78
C THR A 79 3.70 -11.22 8.45
N THR A 80 3.79 -10.91 7.16
CA THR A 80 4.47 -9.71 6.67
C THR A 80 3.46 -8.60 6.42
N TYR A 81 3.70 -7.45 7.02
CA TYR A 81 2.90 -6.25 6.91
C TYR A 81 3.59 -5.26 5.98
N VAL A 82 2.90 -4.82 4.94
CA VAL A 82 3.41 -3.83 4.00
C VAL A 82 2.30 -2.87 3.64
N ALA A 83 2.51 -1.58 3.88
CA ALA A 83 1.55 -0.57 3.49
C ALA A 83 1.91 0.03 2.13
N ARG A 84 0.91 0.48 1.37
CA ARG A 84 1.08 0.95 0.00
C ARG A 84 0.44 2.32 -0.20
N SER A 85 0.93 3.05 -1.19
CA SER A 85 0.37 4.34 -1.63
C SER A 85 -1.08 4.28 -2.11
N ASP A 86 -1.64 3.09 -2.33
CA ASP A 86 -3.06 2.92 -2.67
C ASP A 86 -4.00 3.09 -1.47
N GLY A 87 -3.45 3.38 -0.29
CA GLY A 87 -4.22 3.59 0.93
C GLY A 87 -4.52 2.30 1.70
N ARG A 88 -3.89 1.17 1.38
CA ARG A 88 -4.08 -0.08 2.11
C ARG A 88 -2.84 -0.49 2.89
N LEU A 89 -3.07 -1.02 4.08
CA LEU A 89 -2.13 -1.90 4.79
C LEU A 89 -2.42 -3.34 4.38
N TYR A 90 -1.42 -4.04 3.87
CA TYR A 90 -1.49 -5.45 3.53
C TYR A 90 -0.85 -6.27 4.64
N ALA A 91 -1.50 -7.38 5.00
CA ALA A 91 -0.96 -8.42 5.87
C ALA A 91 -0.97 -9.72 5.06
N VAL A 92 0.21 -10.26 4.76
CA VAL A 92 0.39 -11.40 3.86
C VAL A 92 1.18 -12.52 4.55
N ARG A 93 0.77 -13.77 4.33
CA ARG A 93 1.49 -14.97 4.81
C ARG A 93 1.16 -16.16 3.91
N ASP A 94 2.19 -16.89 3.49
CA ASP A 94 2.05 -18.22 2.88
C ASP A 94 1.70 -19.23 3.98
N ALA A 95 0.40 -19.40 4.23
CA ALA A 95 -0.11 -20.21 5.34
C ALA A 95 -0.17 -21.70 4.97
N ASN A 96 -0.35 -21.99 3.68
CA ASN A 96 -0.44 -23.36 3.18
C ASN A 96 0.93 -23.93 2.71
N GLY A 97 1.94 -23.08 2.51
CA GLY A 97 3.30 -23.46 2.14
C GLY A 97 3.48 -23.79 0.65
N ASP A 98 2.61 -23.31 -0.23
CA ASP A 98 2.66 -23.59 -1.67
C ASP A 98 3.47 -22.55 -2.48
N GLY A 99 3.97 -21.50 -1.82
CA GLY A 99 4.76 -20.43 -2.43
C GLY A 99 3.94 -19.37 -3.16
N ILE A 100 2.61 -19.45 -3.11
CA ILE A 100 1.68 -18.52 -3.76
C ILE A 100 0.72 -17.98 -2.71
N VAL A 101 0.99 -16.75 -2.26
CA VAL A 101 0.12 -16.07 -1.32
C VAL A 101 -1.12 -15.54 -2.04
N ALA A 102 -2.30 -16.05 -1.73
CA ALA A 102 -3.56 -15.62 -2.33
C ALA A 102 -4.79 -15.93 -1.48
N GLY A 103 -5.88 -15.20 -1.75
CA GLY A 103 -7.17 -15.42 -1.09
C GLY A 103 -7.26 -14.83 0.31
N GLU A 104 -8.45 -14.94 0.90
CA GLU A 104 -8.79 -14.29 2.18
C GLU A 104 -8.14 -14.97 3.39
N GLU A 105 -7.68 -16.22 3.25
CA GLU A 105 -7.00 -16.96 4.33
C GLU A 105 -5.55 -16.50 4.53
N GLU A 106 -4.92 -15.97 3.49
CA GLU A 106 -3.50 -15.62 3.47
C GLU A 106 -3.25 -14.11 3.35
N VAL A 107 -4.26 -13.37 2.89
CA VAL A 107 -4.18 -11.93 2.64
C VAL A 107 -5.31 -11.21 3.36
N ALA A 108 -4.92 -10.32 4.27
CA ALA A 108 -5.84 -9.35 4.86
C ALA A 108 -5.42 -7.94 4.46
N THR A 109 -6.40 -7.06 4.28
CA THR A 109 -6.15 -5.64 4.01
C THR A 109 -6.92 -4.75 4.98
N PHE A 110 -6.33 -3.60 5.29
CA PHE A 110 -6.97 -2.56 6.08
C PHE A 110 -6.93 -1.24 5.33
N TRP A 111 -8.08 -0.57 5.21
CA TRP A 111 -8.19 0.72 4.54
C TRP A 111 -7.73 1.85 5.47
N THR A 112 -6.69 2.57 5.03
CA THR A 112 -6.05 3.63 5.79
C THR A 112 -6.44 5.02 5.29
N GLY A 113 -7.03 5.12 4.09
CA GLY A 113 -7.50 6.38 3.52
C GLY A 113 -6.41 7.37 3.09
N ALA A 114 -5.13 7.03 3.25
CA ALA A 114 -4.01 7.83 2.80
C ALA A 114 -2.78 6.96 2.51
N GLY A 115 -1.90 7.40 1.62
CA GLY A 115 -0.67 6.69 1.30
C GLY A 115 0.25 6.54 2.52
N ALA A 116 0.92 5.41 2.61
CA ALA A 116 1.77 5.07 3.74
C ALA A 116 3.12 5.80 3.70
N LEU A 117 3.64 6.23 4.85
CA LEU A 117 4.99 6.74 4.90
C LEU A 117 6.01 5.59 4.75
N HIS A 118 7.23 5.92 4.31
CA HIS A 118 8.30 4.93 4.15
C HIS A 118 8.56 4.02 5.36
N PRO A 119 8.56 4.50 6.63
CA PRO A 119 8.64 3.60 7.77
C PRO A 119 7.47 2.61 7.73
N GLY A 120 7.81 1.33 7.84
CA GLY A 120 6.83 0.25 7.95
C GLY A 120 6.04 0.30 9.25
N THR A 121 5.41 -0.81 9.58
CA THR A 121 4.71 -0.95 10.85
C THR A 121 5.70 -1.18 11.99
N ALA A 122 5.39 -0.66 13.18
CA ALA A 122 6.13 -0.92 14.40
C ALA A 122 5.32 -1.83 15.33
N PHE A 123 5.99 -2.76 16.00
CA PHE A 123 5.36 -3.73 16.90
C PHE A 123 5.83 -3.58 18.34
N SER A 124 4.90 -3.80 19.28
CA SER A 124 5.19 -4.11 20.68
C SER A 124 4.25 -5.24 21.14
N PRO A 125 4.44 -5.81 22.34
CA PRO A 125 3.47 -6.76 22.88
C PRO A 125 2.05 -6.18 22.86
N ASN A 126 1.16 -6.83 22.11
CA ASN A 126 -0.26 -6.46 21.90
C ASN A 126 -0.54 -5.13 21.19
N LEU A 127 0.47 -4.43 20.65
CA LEU A 127 0.24 -3.22 19.85
C LEU A 127 0.99 -3.28 18.52
N MET A 128 0.37 -2.67 17.52
CA MET A 128 1.00 -2.36 16.24
C MET A 128 0.68 -0.91 15.90
N ALA A 129 1.64 -0.18 15.34
CA ALA A 129 1.40 1.19 14.87
C ALA A 129 1.95 1.40 13.46
N MET A 130 1.29 2.25 12.68
CA MET A 130 1.78 2.70 11.37
C MET A 130 1.36 4.13 11.09
N ALA A 131 2.21 4.87 10.38
CA ALA A 131 1.92 6.23 9.96
C ALA A 131 1.62 6.29 8.46
N THR A 132 0.58 7.04 8.12
CA THR A 132 0.31 7.48 6.75
C THR A 132 0.65 8.95 6.62
N CYS A 133 0.43 9.52 5.44
CA CYS A 133 0.53 10.96 5.24
C CYS A 133 -0.35 11.76 6.22
N ASP A 134 -1.47 11.18 6.66
CA ASP A 134 -2.57 11.94 7.27
C ASP A 134 -2.92 11.47 8.68
N SER A 135 -2.47 10.28 9.07
CA SER A 135 -2.93 9.64 10.30
C SER A 135 -1.90 8.68 10.87
N LEU A 136 -2.00 8.48 12.18
CA LEU A 136 -1.32 7.42 12.91
C LEU A 136 -2.35 6.37 13.29
N PHE A 137 -2.22 5.16 12.76
CA PHE A 137 -3.04 4.03 13.15
C PHE A 137 -2.36 3.25 14.26
N VAL A 138 -3.11 2.95 15.32
CA VAL A 138 -2.65 2.10 16.42
C VAL A 138 -3.66 0.99 16.61
N PHE A 139 -3.20 -0.25 16.44
CA PHE A 139 -3.98 -1.47 16.58
C PHE A 139 -3.66 -2.11 17.91
N ARG A 140 -4.68 -2.60 18.61
CA ARG A 140 -4.54 -3.34 19.86
C ARG A 140 -5.14 -4.73 19.69
N ARG A 141 -4.39 -5.75 20.10
CA ARG A 141 -4.91 -7.11 20.22
C ARG A 141 -5.89 -7.17 21.40
N GLN A 142 -7.13 -7.58 21.13
CA GLN A 142 -8.14 -7.82 22.17
C GLN A 142 -7.87 -9.14 22.89
#